data_AF-A0A846NP28-F1
#
_entry.id   AF-A0A846NP28-F1
#
_cell.length_a   1.000
_cell.length_b   1.000
_cell.length_c   1.000
_cell.angle_alpha   90.00
_cell.angle_beta   90.00
_cell.angle_gamma   90.00
#
_symmetry.space_group_name_H-M   'P 1'
#
loop_
_entity.id
_entity.type
_entity.pdbx_description
1 polymer ?
#
loop_
_entity_poly.entity_id
_entity_poly.type
_entity_poly.pdbx_seq_one_letter_code
_entity_poly.pdbx_strand_id
1 'polypeptide(L)' 'MYAEELFRKLGAKDKSKKDAIYIAISRLRQRKLITTTRFGTYKLTRKGNNFAIRLKRE' A
#
# COMPACT_ATOMS: atom_id res chain seq x y z
N MET A 1 5.83 5.90 5.44
CA MET A 1 4.91 6.55 4.48
C MET A 1 3.49 6.50 5.03
N TYR A 2 2.86 7.67 5.21
CA TYR A 2 1.46 7.81 5.66
C TYR A 2 0.47 7.58 4.50
N ALA A 3 -0.77 7.19 4.81
CA ALA A 3 -1.82 6.96 3.80
C ALA A 3 -2.08 8.20 2.92
N GLU A 4 -2.05 9.39 3.51
CA GLU A 4 -2.25 10.66 2.81
C GLU A 4 -1.16 10.96 1.79
N GLU A 5 0.10 10.71 2.15
CA GLU A 5 1.22 10.87 1.24
C GLU A 5 1.15 9.86 0.09
N LEU A 6 0.66 8.64 0.38
CA LEU A 6 0.40 7.62 -0.63
C LEU A 6 -0.64 8.08 -1.64
N PHE A 7 -1.75 8.68 -1.19
CA PHE A 7 -2.78 9.22 -2.07
C PHE A 7 -2.23 10.36 -2.95
N ARG A 8 -1.42 11.26 -2.38
CA ARG A 8 -0.80 12.36 -3.14
C ARG A 8 0.15 11.83 -4.21
N LYS A 9 1.03 10.87 -3.87
CA LYS A 9 1.98 10.28 -4.84
C LYS A 9 1.30 9.49 -5.95
N LEU A 10 0.17 8.85 -5.65
CA LEU A 10 -0.62 8.11 -6.64
C LEU A 10 -1.59 9.01 -7.45
N GLY A 11 -1.55 10.33 -7.25
CA GLY A 11 -2.44 11.26 -7.97
C GLY A 11 -3.92 11.07 -7.63
N ALA A 12 -4.23 10.44 -6.50
CA ALA A 12 -5.59 10.17 -6.05
C ALA A 12 -6.21 11.40 -5.40
N LYS A 13 -6.64 12.35 -6.24
CA LYS A 13 -7.35 13.56 -5.81
C LYS A 13 -8.83 13.27 -5.50
N ASP A 14 -9.45 12.40 -6.29
CA ASP A 14 -10.86 12.03 -6.18
C ASP A 14 -11.14 11.00 -5.09
N LYS A 15 -12.33 11.07 -4.46
CA LYS A 15 -12.76 10.14 -3.41
C LYS A 15 -12.71 8.68 -3.87
N SER A 16 -13.17 8.38 -5.08
CA SER A 16 -13.19 7.02 -5.64
C SER A 16 -11.79 6.40 -5.78
N LYS A 17 -10.76 7.21 -6.11
CA LYS A 17 -9.37 6.74 -6.19
C LYS A 17 -8.78 6.48 -4.81
N LYS A 18 -9.12 7.33 -3.83
CA LYS A 18 -8.74 7.12 -2.42
C LYS A 18 -9.34 5.83 -1.87
N ASP A 19 -10.61 5.57 -2.17
CA ASP A 19 -11.29 4.31 -1.83
C ASP A 19 -10.61 3.10 -2.47
N ALA A 20 -10.31 3.15 -3.76
CA ALA A 20 -9.60 2.07 -4.45
C ALA A 20 -8.22 1.78 -3.83
N ILE A 21 -7.47 2.82 -3.46
CA ILE A 21 -6.19 2.68 -2.77
C ILE A 21 -6.39 2.09 -1.38
N TYR A 22 -7.42 2.50 -0.64
CA TYR A 22 -7.73 1.96 0.68
C TYR A 22 -8.06 0.46 0.61
N ILE A 23 -8.87 0.06 -0.38
CA ILE A 23 -9.19 -1.34 -0.67
C ILE A 23 -7.91 -2.13 -0.99
N ALA A 24 -7.02 -1.56 -1.81
CA ALA A 24 -5.75 -2.20 -2.15
C ALA A 24 -4.86 -2.39 -0.90
N ILE A 25 -4.70 -1.36 -0.07
CA ILE A 25 -3.95 -1.43 1.21
C ILE A 25 -4.55 -2.51 2.12
N SER A 26 -5.88 -2.56 2.25
CA SER A 26 -6.58 -3.56 3.06
C SER A 26 -6.29 -4.98 2.57
N ARG A 27 -6.37 -5.22 1.26
CA ARG A 27 -6.06 -6.52 0.64
C ARG A 27 -4.58 -6.92 0.83
N LEU A 28 -3.66 -5.98 0.67
CA LEU A 28 -2.22 -6.20 0.90
C LEU A 28 -1.95 -6.57 2.37
N ARG A 29 -2.66 -5.95 3.32
CA ARG A 29 -2.57 -6.27 4.75
C ARG A 29 -3.14 -7.66 5.06
N GLN A 30 -4.33 -7.99 4.54
CA GLN A 30 -4.93 -9.32 4.70
C GLN A 30 -4.01 -10.44 4.18
N ARG A 31 -3.33 -10.20 3.06
CA ARG A 31 -2.36 -11.14 2.48
C ARG A 31 -0.99 -11.15 3.19
N LYS A 32 -0.83 -10.37 4.26
CA LYS A 32 0.41 -10.18 5.04
C LYS A 32 1.59 -9.68 4.17
N LEU A 33 1.30 -8.89 3.14
CA LEU A 33 2.32 -8.28 2.26
C LEU A 33 2.82 -6.95 2.84
N ILE A 34 1.98 -6.26 3.59
CA ILE A 34 2.35 -5.02 4.29
C ILE A 34 1.94 -5.10 5.76
N THR A 35 2.65 -4.35 6.61
CA THR A 35 2.28 -4.12 8.01
C THR A 35 2.12 -2.63 8.25
N THR A 36 1.26 -2.27 9.20
CA THR A 36 1.14 -0.89 9.68
C THR A 36 1.93 -0.78 10.98
N THR A 37 2.77 0.25 11.09
CA THR A 37 3.50 0.57 12.32
C THR A 37 2.63 1.37 13.29
N ARG A 38 3.06 1.49 14.55
CA ARG A 38 2.36 2.29 15.58
C ARG A 38 2.14 3.76 15.19
N PHE A 39 2.92 4.28 14.25
CA PHE A 39 2.81 5.65 13.74
C PHE A 39 1.93 5.78 12.48
N GLY A 40 1.15 4.75 12.14
CA GLY A 40 0.28 4.80 10.95
C GLY A 40 1.03 4.74 9.61
N THR A 41 2.31 4.37 9.63
CA THR A 41 3.09 4.18 8.40
C THR A 41 3.06 2.73 7.94
N TYR A 42 3.08 2.50 6.63
CA TYR A 42 3.11 1.16 6.05
C TYR A 42 4.53 0.71 5.74
N LYS A 43 4.84 -0.56 6.03
CA LYS A 43 6.10 -1.23 5.66
C LYS A 43 5.81 -2.53 4.91
N LEU A 44 6.63 -2.85 3.92
CA LEU A 44 6.57 -4.16 3.24
C LEU A 44 7.08 -5.25 4.18
N THR A 45 6.43 -6.41 4.19
CA THR A 45 6.98 -7.62 4.81
C THR A 45 8.00 -8.27 3.87
N ARG A 46 8.74 -9.28 4.34
CA ARG A 46 9.61 -10.10 3.46
C ARG A 46 8.83 -10.68 2.26
N LYS A 47 7.59 -11.12 2.50
CA LYS A 47 6.67 -11.60 1.45
C LYS A 47 6.25 -10.48 0.51
N GLY A 48 5.94 -9.30 1.05
CA GLY A 48 5.63 -8.10 0.27
C GLY A 48 6.79 -7.63 -0.59
N ASN A 49 8.02 -7.71 -0.09
CA ASN A 49 9.21 -7.34 -0.83
C ASN A 49 9.44 -8.27 -2.03
N ASN A 50 9.32 -9.59 -1.82
CA ASN A 50 9.39 -10.56 -2.92
C ASN A 50 8.28 -10.34 -3.95
N PHE A 51 7.07 -10.01 -3.49
CA PHE A 51 5.95 -9.69 -4.38
C PHE A 51 6.20 -8.40 -5.18
N ALA A 52 6.74 -7.36 -4.55
CA ALA A 52 7.07 -6.10 -5.21
C ALA A 52 8.23 -6.26 -6.21
N ILE A 53 9.25 -7.07 -5.87
CA ILE A 53 10.32 -7.44 -6.80
C ILE A 53 9.74 -8.19 -7.99
N ARG A 54 8.80 -9.12 -7.76
CA ARG A 54 8.10 -9.84 -8.84
C ARG A 54 7.34 -8.89 -9.76
N LEU A 55 6.61 -7.93 -9.19
CA LEU A 55 5.86 -6.91 -9.94
C LEU A 55 6.73 -5.93 -10.74
N LYS A 56 8.04 -5.79 -10.44
CA LYS A 56 8.97 -4.94 -11.20
C LYS A 56 9.67 -5.67 -12.34
N ARG A 57 9.53 -7.01 -12.39
CA ARG A 57 10.13 -7.86 -13.42
C ARG A 57 9.14 -8.27 -14.52
N GLU A 58 7.84 -8.23 -14.23
CA GLU A 58 6.80 -8.15 -15.25
C GLU A 58 6.69 -6.71 -15.77
#